data_AF-A0A8I1I3H2-F1
#
_entry.id   AF-A0A8I1I3H2-F1
#
_cell.length_a   1.000
_cell.length_b   1.000
_cell.length_c   1.000
_cell.angle_alpha   90.00
_cell.angle_beta   90.00
_cell.angle_gamma   90.00
#
_symmetry.space_group_name_H-M   'P 1'
#
loop_
_entity.id
_entity.type
_entity.pdbx_description
1 polymer ?
#
loop_
_entity_poly.entity_id
_entity_poly.type
_entity_poly.pdbx_seq_one_letter_code
_entity_poly.pdbx_strand_id
1 'polypeptide(L)'
;MPGQCHFLEGNTNAARRVERLKKMLLTVSLSPERLTFYNLSAAQGPRWAEMCTEFTEKIGKLGPSPIRMALRKKQATRQPESPAQK
;
A
#
# COMPACT_ATOMS: atom_id res chain seq x y z
N MET A 1 -18.83 -9.14 1.38
CA MET A 1 -19.48 -8.29 0.36
C MET A 1 -19.80 -6.92 0.95
N PRO A 2 -19.99 -5.85 0.15
CA PRO A 2 -20.42 -4.54 0.66
C PRO A 2 -21.68 -4.71 1.53
N GLY A 3 -21.71 -4.07 2.71
CA GLY A 3 -22.86 -4.16 3.64
C GLY A 3 -22.99 -5.49 4.42
N GLN A 4 -22.23 -6.53 4.06
CA GLN A 4 -22.19 -7.81 4.80
C GLN A 4 -21.13 -7.81 5.91
N CYS A 5 -20.86 -6.65 6.52
CA CYS A 5 -19.94 -6.61 7.65
C CYS A 5 -20.67 -7.17 8.87
N HIS A 6 -19.98 -7.99 9.68
CA HIS A 6 -20.52 -8.43 10.96
C HIS A 6 -20.90 -7.24 11.87
N PHE A 7 -20.18 -6.13 11.73
CA PHE A 7 -20.42 -4.87 12.43
C PHE A 7 -21.15 -3.84 11.54
N LEU A 8 -22.05 -4.30 10.68
CA LEU A 8 -22.92 -3.50 9.81
C LEU A 8 -22.17 -2.65 8.77
N GLU A 9 -21.69 -1.47 9.14
CA GLU A 9 -21.16 -0.46 8.23
C GLU A 9 -19.63 -0.41 8.19
N GLY A 10 -18.94 -1.28 8.93
CA GLY A 10 -17.47 -1.26 9.01
C GLY A 10 -16.80 -1.31 7.63
N ASN A 11 -17.31 -2.16 6.72
CA ASN A 11 -16.72 -2.31 5.39
C ASN A 11 -17.04 -1.15 4.43
N THR A 12 -18.21 -0.53 4.52
CA THR A 12 -18.59 0.63 3.69
C THR A 12 -17.80 1.86 4.11
N ASN A 13 -17.60 2.04 5.42
CA ASN A 13 -16.73 3.06 5.98
C ASN A 13 -15.27 2.85 5.57
N ALA A 14 -14.76 1.60 5.60
CA ALA A 14 -13.43 1.27 5.11
C ALA A 14 -13.27 1.58 3.61
N ALA A 15 -14.24 1.18 2.77
CA ALA A 15 -14.23 1.49 1.34
C ALA A 15 -14.17 2.99 1.07
N ARG A 16 -14.96 3.80 1.80
CA ARG A 16 -14.94 5.26 1.69
C ARG A 16 -13.58 5.86 2.08
N ARG A 17 -12.95 5.32 3.13
CA ARG A 17 -11.60 5.75 3.56
C ARG A 17 -10.54 5.40 2.50
N VAL A 18 -10.60 4.20 1.93
CA VAL A 18 -9.67 3.77 0.87
C VAL A 18 -9.80 4.65 -0.36
N GLU A 19 -11.02 5.00 -0.77
CA GLU A 19 -11.24 5.88 -1.92
C GLU A 19 -10.65 7.28 -1.68
N ARG A 20 -10.82 7.83 -0.47
CA ARG A 20 -10.17 9.10 -0.10
C ARG A 20 -8.65 8.97 -0.11
N LEU A 21 -8.11 7.87 0.42
CA LEU A 21 -6.67 7.64 0.47
C LEU A 21 -6.05 7.50 -0.93
N LYS A 22 -6.74 6.83 -1.87
CA LYS A 22 -6.31 6.77 -3.28
C LYS A 22 -6.12 8.15 -3.89
N LYS A 23 -7.01 9.10 -3.59
CA LYS A 23 -6.89 10.50 -4.04
C LYS A 23 -5.71 11.20 -3.38
N MET A 24 -5.47 10.96 -2.09
CA MET A 24 -4.31 11.50 -1.37
C MET A 24 -2.97 10.92 -1.87
N LEU A 25 -2.94 9.68 -2.37
CA LEU A 25 -1.71 9.14 -2.98
C LEU A 25 -1.25 9.98 -4.17
N LEU A 26 -2.19 10.48 -4.99
CA LEU A 26 -1.85 11.39 -6.10
C LEU A 26 -1.19 12.68 -5.62
N THR A 27 -1.63 13.24 -4.48
CA THR A 27 -1.07 14.50 -3.98
C THR A 27 0.39 14.38 -3.55
N VAL A 28 0.83 13.17 -3.20
CA VAL A 28 2.23 12.85 -2.88
C VAL A 28 2.97 12.17 -4.04
N SER A 29 2.44 12.28 -5.26
CA SER A 29 3.01 11.69 -6.49
C SER A 29 3.20 10.17 -6.42
N LEU A 30 2.32 9.47 -5.69
CA LEU A 30 2.25 8.02 -5.69
C LEU A 30 1.07 7.54 -6.53
N SER A 31 1.31 6.47 -7.30
CA SER A 31 0.24 5.83 -8.05
C SER A 31 -0.84 5.27 -7.10
N PRO A 32 -2.13 5.62 -7.29
CA PRO A 32 -3.25 5.11 -6.49
C PRO A 32 -3.42 3.60 -6.60
N GLU A 33 -2.90 3.03 -7.69
CA GLU A 33 -2.86 1.60 -7.96
C GLU A 33 -2.11 0.80 -6.90
N ARG A 34 -1.26 1.47 -6.10
CA ARG A 34 -0.53 0.86 -4.98
C ARG A 34 -1.41 0.53 -3.78
N LEU A 35 -2.68 0.91 -3.81
CA LEU A 35 -3.68 0.61 -2.78
C LEU A 35 -4.93 -0.01 -3.41
N THR A 36 -5.33 -1.19 -2.95
CA THR A 36 -6.59 -1.81 -3.37
C THR A 36 -7.34 -2.35 -2.16
N PHE A 37 -8.67 -2.40 -2.26
CA PHE A 37 -9.54 -2.92 -1.21
C PHE A 37 -10.51 -3.93 -1.82
N TYR A 38 -10.64 -5.07 -1.15
CA TYR A 38 -11.50 -6.17 -1.56
C TYR A 38 -12.39 -6.58 -0.39
N ASN A 39 -13.62 -7.01 -0.71
CA ASN A 39 -14.52 -7.62 0.26
C ASN A 39 -14.58 -9.13 0.01
N LEU A 40 -14.21 -9.92 1.01
CA LEU A 40 -14.26 -11.38 0.97
C LEU A 40 -15.06 -11.92 2.16
N SER A 41 -15.70 -13.06 1.98
CA SER A 41 -16.19 -13.89 3.08
C SER A 41 -15.13 -14.91 3.50
N ALA A 42 -15.30 -15.52 4.67
CA ALA A 42 -14.38 -16.54 5.19
C ALA A 42 -14.27 -17.79 4.30
N ALA A 43 -15.28 -18.07 3.47
CA ALA A 43 -15.30 -19.22 2.57
C ALA A 43 -14.57 -18.99 1.23
N GLN A 44 -14.12 -17.77 0.94
CA GLN A 44 -13.55 -17.39 -0.37
C GLN A 44 -12.02 -17.53 -0.43
N GLY A 45 -11.47 -18.63 0.10
CA GLY A 45 -10.04 -18.91 0.14
C GLY A 45 -9.35 -18.88 -1.24
N PRO A 46 -9.86 -19.62 -2.26
CA PRO A 46 -9.26 -19.59 -3.59
C PRO A 46 -9.25 -18.19 -4.23
N ARG A 47 -10.36 -17.45 -4.08
CA ARG A 47 -10.45 -16.08 -4.60
C ARG A 47 -9.49 -15.12 -3.90
N TRP A 48 -9.23 -15.31 -2.61
CA TRP A 48 -8.20 -14.55 -1.90
C TRP A 48 -6.82 -14.77 -2.53
N ALA A 49 -6.46 -16.02 -2.84
CA ALA A 49 -5.15 -16.36 -3.40
C ALA A 49 -4.95 -15.75 -4.80
N GLU A 50 -6.00 -15.78 -5.63
CA GLU A 50 -6.01 -15.11 -6.93
C GLU A 50 -5.74 -13.60 -6.78
N MET A 51 -6.48 -12.92 -5.91
CA MET A 51 -6.33 -11.47 -5.73
C MET A 51 -4.96 -11.08 -5.14
N CYS A 52 -4.39 -11.91 -4.28
CA CYS A 52 -3.02 -11.72 -3.79
C CYS A 52 -2.00 -11.84 -4.93
N THR A 53 -2.17 -12.83 -5.81
CA THR A 53 -1.32 -13.00 -7.00
C THR A 53 -1.45 -11.80 -7.95
N GLU A 54 -2.67 -11.45 -8.35
CA GLU A 54 -2.96 -10.32 -9.24
C GLU A 54 -2.40 -9.00 -8.69
N PHE A 55 -2.60 -8.74 -7.39
CA PHE A 55 -2.09 -7.53 -6.76
C PHE A 55 -0.56 -7.53 -6.68
N THR A 56 0.07 -8.67 -6.40
CA THR A 56 1.52 -8.80 -6.37
C THR A 56 2.12 -8.50 -7.74
N GLU A 57 1.55 -9.07 -8.81
CA GLU A 57 1.98 -8.79 -10.18
C GLU A 57 1.82 -7.32 -10.56
N LYS A 58 0.68 -6.72 -10.19
CA LYS A 58 0.41 -5.30 -10.41
C LYS A 58 1.44 -4.41 -9.73
N ILE A 59 1.76 -4.67 -8.45
CA ILE A 59 2.78 -3.92 -7.72
C ILE A 59 4.18 -4.15 -8.33
N GLY A 60 4.48 -5.38 -8.77
CA GLY A 60 5.71 -5.71 -9.46
C GLY A 60 5.91 -4.86 -10.72
N LYS A 61 4.88 -4.73 -11.55
CA LYS A 61 4.88 -3.90 -12.78
C LYS A 61 5.07 -2.41 -12.48
N LEU A 62 4.55 -1.91 -11.35
CA LEU A 62 4.74 -0.52 -10.91
C LEU A 62 6.15 -0.25 -10.36
N GLY A 63 6.93 -1.28 -10.07
CA GLY A 63 8.28 -1.18 -9.54
C GLY A 63 8.36 -0.67 -8.09
N PRO A 64 9.60 -0.48 -7.59
CA PRO A 64 9.85 -0.06 -6.21
C PRO A 64 9.17 1.27 -5.84
N SER A 65 8.74 1.39 -4.59
CA SER A 65 8.15 2.64 -4.10
C SER A 65 9.16 3.79 -4.13
N PRO A 66 8.80 4.96 -4.70
CA PRO A 66 9.63 6.16 -4.67
C PRO A 66 10.04 6.59 -3.25
N ILE A 67 9.17 6.38 -2.25
CA ILE A 67 9.46 6.69 -0.84
C ILE A 67 10.65 5.86 -0.35
N ARG A 68 10.67 4.56 -0.65
CA ARG A 68 11.78 3.68 -0.25
C ARG A 68 13.09 4.12 -0.90
N MET A 69 13.05 4.54 -2.16
CA MET A 69 14.23 5.04 -2.86
C MET A 69 14.75 6.34 -2.23
N ALA A 70 13.84 7.28 -1.93
CA ALA A 70 14.19 8.54 -1.27
C ALA A 70 14.81 8.32 0.12
N LEU A 71 14.24 7.41 0.93
CA LEU A 71 14.78 7.07 2.26
C LEU A 71 16.16 6.41 2.17
N ARG A 72 16.37 5.50 1.23
CA ARG A 72 17.70 4.88 1.01
C ARG A 72 18.74 5.91 0.58
N LYS A 73 18.38 6.84 -0.32
CA LYS A 73 19.28 7.93 -0.72
C LYS A 73 19.65 8.80 0.48
N LYS A 74 18.66 9.15 1.30
CA LYS A 74 18.86 9.94 2.54
C LYS A 74 19.77 9.25 3.54
N GLN A 75 19.69 7.93 3.66
CA GLN A 75 20.58 7.12 4.52
C GLN A 75 22.00 7.03 3.95
N ALA A 76 22.14 6.85 2.64
CA ALA A 76 23.45 6.81 1.98
C ALA A 76 24.19 8.15 2.10
N THR A 77 23.47 9.28 2.07
CA THR A 77 24.05 10.62 2.31
C THR A 77 24.33 10.93 3.77
N ARG A 78 23.94 10.06 4.72
CA ARG A 78 24.06 10.28 6.18
C ARG A 78 25.17 9.46 6.84
N GLN A 79 26.17 8.96 6.10
CA GLN A 79 27.32 8.34 6.76
C GLN A 79 28.20 9.36 7.51
N PRO A 80 28.79 8.95 8.65
CA PRO A 80 29.26 9.84 9.70
C PRO A 80 30.60 10.49 9.36
N GLU A 81 30.75 11.74 9.74
CA GLU A 81 32.05 12.42 9.80
C GLU A 81 33.00 11.60 10.68
N SER A 82 34.14 11.19 10.12
CA SER A 82 35.22 10.48 10.83
C SER A 82 35.57 11.22 12.13
N PRO A 83 35.72 10.55 13.28
CA PRO A 83 36.31 11.22 14.43
C PRO A 83 37.74 11.59 14.06
N ALA A 84 38.05 12.88 14.17
CA ALA A 84 39.38 13.41 13.96
C ALA A 84 40.39 12.65 14.82
N GLN A 85 41.42 12.11 14.18
CA GLN A 85 42.58 11.53 14.85
C GLN A 85 43.26 12.63 15.66
N LYS A 86 43.42 12.39 16.97
CA LYS A 86 44.29 13.15 17.86
C LYS A 86 45.19 12.17 18.59
#